data_AF-A0A2A5MA76-F1
#
_entry.id   AF-A0A2A5MA76-F1
#
_cell.length_a   1.000
_cell.length_b   1.000
_cell.length_c   1.000
_cell.angle_alpha   90.00
_cell.angle_beta   90.00
_cell.angle_gamma   90.00
#
_symmetry.space_group_name_H-M   'P 1'
#
loop_
_entity.id
_entity.type
_entity.pdbx_description
1 polymer ?
#
loop_
_entity_poly.entity_id
_entity_poly.type
_entity_poly.pdbx_seq_one_letter_code
_entity_poly.pdbx_strand_id
1 'polypeptide(L)'
;FIYISPHGVGAAAFLRYLNQCCDVTCFASWVLPPDAKERYCLNYMYLNDNTITQYAINISEINLPYFDKYLSLLDFNSKIICGVRDPIGILKHNWGRDWSKVLRNYPSEFNLTYDWRY
;
A
#
# COMPACT_ATOMS: atom_id res chain seq x y z
N PHE A 1 -9.73 -5.43 -2.31
CA PHE A 1 -10.19 -4.02 -2.15
C PHE A 1 -8.99 -3.10 -2.01
N ILE A 2 -9.15 -1.80 -2.22
CA ILE A 2 -8.11 -0.79 -2.03
C ILE A 2 -8.21 -0.25 -0.60
N TYR A 3 -7.09 -0.25 0.12
CA TYR A 3 -6.97 0.34 1.45
C TYR A 3 -6.12 1.60 1.38
N ILE A 4 -6.64 2.70 1.92
CA ILE A 4 -5.92 3.98 2.08
C ILE A 4 -5.66 4.14 3.57
N SER A 5 -4.40 4.25 3.96
CA SER A 5 -4.01 4.33 5.36
C SER A 5 -3.10 5.53 5.61
N PRO A 6 -3.66 6.70 5.94
CA PRO A 6 -2.84 7.82 6.39
C PRO A 6 -1.97 7.42 7.57
N HIS A 7 -0.78 7.99 7.67
CA HIS A 7 0.10 7.69 8.79
C HIS A 7 -0.59 8.02 10.12
N GLY A 8 -0.51 7.10 11.09
CA GLY A 8 -1.07 7.29 12.44
C GLY A 8 -2.52 6.84 12.65
N VAL A 9 -3.18 6.29 11.62
CA VAL A 9 -4.57 5.77 11.73
C VAL A 9 -4.68 4.35 12.29
N GLY A 10 -3.54 3.74 12.66
CA GLY A 10 -3.52 2.36 13.15
C GLY A 10 -3.44 1.30 12.05
N ALA A 11 -2.87 1.64 10.89
CA ALA A 11 -2.71 0.74 9.74
C ALA A 11 -2.11 -0.63 10.12
N ALA A 12 -1.06 -0.65 10.94
CA ALA A 12 -0.44 -1.90 11.39
C ALA A 12 -1.41 -2.84 12.15
N ALA A 13 -2.26 -2.27 13.01
CA ALA A 13 -3.26 -3.04 13.73
C ALA A 13 -4.35 -3.57 12.78
N PHE A 14 -4.80 -2.72 11.86
CA PHE A 14 -5.81 -3.10 10.86
C PHE A 14 -5.31 -4.21 9.92
N LEU A 15 -4.09 -4.09 9.39
CA LEU A 15 -3.47 -5.12 8.55
C LEU A 15 -3.33 -6.46 9.30
N ARG A 16 -2.98 -6.41 10.59
CA ARG A 16 -2.91 -7.61 11.42
C ARG A 16 -4.27 -8.30 11.55
N TYR A 17 -5.34 -7.54 11.80
CA TYR A 17 -6.70 -8.09 11.88
C TYR A 17 -7.16 -8.66 10.54
N LEU A 18 -6.90 -7.96 9.43
CA LEU A 18 -7.22 -8.46 8.09
C LEU A 18 -6.56 -9.81 7.82
N ASN A 19 -5.27 -9.93 8.12
CA ASN A 19 -4.53 -11.16 7.90
C ASN A 19 -4.96 -12.29 8.84
N GLN A 20 -5.05 -12.02 10.16
CA GLN A 20 -5.27 -13.06 11.16
C GLN A 20 -6.74 -13.47 11.33
N CYS A 21 -7.68 -12.56 11.07
CA CYS A 21 -9.10 -12.78 11.34
C CYS A 21 -9.95 -12.89 10.08
N CYS A 22 -9.52 -12.30 8.97
CA CYS A 22 -10.31 -12.25 7.73
C CYS A 22 -9.68 -13.05 6.57
N ASP A 23 -8.47 -13.61 6.77
CA ASP A 23 -7.70 -14.28 5.72
C ASP A 23 -7.50 -13.40 4.48
N VAL A 24 -7.28 -12.10 4.70
CA VAL A 24 -7.02 -11.13 3.63
C VAL A 24 -5.54 -10.83 3.57
N THR A 25 -4.94 -11.07 2.41
CA THR A 25 -3.55 -10.69 2.15
C THR A 25 -3.48 -9.21 1.84
N CYS A 26 -2.75 -8.45 2.65
CA CYS A 26 -2.49 -7.03 2.43
C CYS A 26 -1.09 -6.68 2.94
N PHE A 27 -0.18 -6.34 2.04
CA PHE A 27 1.21 -6.09 2.40
C PHE A 27 1.38 -4.76 3.11
N ALA A 28 2.06 -4.81 4.25
CA ALA A 28 2.60 -3.62 4.87
C ALA A 28 3.83 -3.12 4.09
N SER A 29 4.08 -1.81 4.09
CA SER A 29 5.17 -1.26 3.31
C SER A 29 6.58 -1.72 3.70
N TRP A 30 6.78 -2.09 4.97
CA TRP A 30 8.07 -2.54 5.49
C TRP A 30 8.39 -4.00 5.13
N VAL A 31 7.41 -4.75 4.62
CA VAL A 31 7.64 -6.08 4.05
C VAL A 31 7.78 -6.04 2.52
N LEU A 32 7.56 -4.86 1.91
CA LEU A 32 7.71 -4.67 0.49
C LEU A 32 9.16 -4.27 0.14
N PRO A 33 9.66 -4.66 -1.05
CA PRO A 33 11.01 -4.31 -1.50
C PRO A 33 11.27 -2.80 -1.49
N PRO A 34 12.53 -2.33 -1.39
CA PRO A 34 12.84 -0.90 -1.43
C PRO A 34 12.71 -0.28 -2.83
N ASP A 35 12.58 -1.09 -3.89
CA ASP A 35 12.47 -0.63 -5.26
C ASP A 35 11.01 -0.53 -5.75
N ALA A 36 10.71 0.51 -6.53
CA ALA A 36 9.37 0.76 -7.06
C ALA A 36 8.97 -0.23 -8.16
N LYS A 37 9.88 -0.61 -9.07
CA LYS A 37 9.60 -1.64 -10.10
C LYS A 37 9.28 -2.98 -9.44
N GLU A 38 10.07 -3.40 -8.46
CA GLU A 38 9.85 -4.64 -7.72
C GLU A 38 8.53 -4.64 -6.96
N ARG A 39 8.17 -3.53 -6.30
CA ARG A 39 6.86 -3.37 -5.64
C ARG A 39 5.70 -3.52 -6.62
N TYR A 40 5.80 -2.90 -7.79
CA TYR A 40 4.79 -3.06 -8.84
C TYR A 40 4.67 -4.51 -9.29
N CYS A 41 5.79 -5.16 -9.64
CA CYS A 41 5.80 -6.54 -10.09
C CYS A 41 5.24 -7.50 -9.04
N LEU A 42 5.60 -7.30 -7.76
CA LEU A 42 5.06 -8.09 -6.65
C LEU A 42 3.55 -7.92 -6.53
N ASN A 43 3.04 -6.68 -6.47
CA ASN A 43 1.60 -6.46 -6.38
C ASN A 43 0.84 -7.04 -7.58
N TYR A 44 1.40 -6.91 -8.78
CA TYR A 44 0.81 -7.47 -9.99
C TYR A 44 0.78 -9.01 -9.95
N MET A 45 1.86 -9.66 -9.51
CA MET A 45 1.92 -11.11 -9.36
C MET A 45 0.82 -11.60 -8.41
N TYR A 46 0.67 -10.98 -7.24
CA TYR A 46 -0.34 -11.34 -6.24
C TYR A 46 -1.78 -11.08 -6.72
N LEU A 47 -1.99 -10.02 -7.52
CA LEU A 47 -3.29 -9.75 -8.16
C LEU A 47 -3.72 -10.85 -9.14
N ASN A 48 -2.77 -11.53 -9.77
CA ASN A 48 -3.04 -12.56 -10.78
C ASN A 48 -2.88 -13.99 -10.24
N ASP A 49 -2.57 -14.13 -8.95
CA ASP A 49 -2.39 -15.44 -8.33
C ASP A 49 -3.74 -16.02 -7.90
N ASN A 50 -4.17 -17.08 -8.59
CA ASN A 50 -5.44 -17.76 -8.33
C ASN A 50 -5.45 -18.55 -7.01
N THR A 51 -4.31 -18.71 -6.32
CA THR A 51 -4.24 -19.33 -5.00
C THR A 51 -4.62 -18.36 -3.88
N ILE A 52 -4.61 -17.05 -4.16
CA ILE A 52 -4.93 -16.01 -3.18
C ILE A 52 -6.41 -15.68 -3.28
N THR A 53 -7.16 -16.10 -2.27
CA THR A 53 -8.61 -15.93 -2.20
C THR A 53 -9.03 -14.47 -2.01
N GLN A 54 -8.27 -13.72 -1.21
CA GLN A 54 -8.56 -12.32 -0.90
C GLN A 54 -7.30 -11.47 -0.85
N TYR A 55 -7.21 -10.51 -1.78
CA TYR A 55 -6.12 -9.55 -1.85
C TYR A 55 -6.60 -8.11 -1.64
N ALA A 56 -5.87 -7.37 -0.83
CA ALA A 56 -6.06 -5.95 -0.61
C ALA A 56 -4.77 -5.17 -0.80
N ILE A 57 -4.91 -3.99 -1.39
CA ILE A 57 -3.78 -3.14 -1.77
C ILE A 57 -3.77 -1.93 -0.85
N ASN A 58 -2.74 -1.81 0.00
CA ASN A 58 -2.56 -0.60 0.79
C ASN A 58 -1.81 0.46 -0.03
N ILE A 59 -2.56 1.34 -0.67
CA ILE A 59 -1.99 2.31 -1.61
C ILE A 59 -1.08 3.34 -0.95
N SER A 60 -1.36 3.72 0.30
CA SER A 60 -0.54 4.66 1.06
C SER A 60 0.86 4.11 1.34
N GLU A 61 0.99 2.79 1.38
CA GLU A 61 2.21 2.08 1.74
C GLU A 61 3.03 1.63 0.53
N ILE A 62 2.41 1.60 -0.65
CA ILE A 62 3.05 1.24 -1.92
C ILE A 62 4.09 2.28 -2.32
N ASN A 63 3.74 3.56 -2.23
CA ASN A 63 4.62 4.71 -2.53
C ASN A 63 5.30 4.59 -3.93
N LEU A 64 4.51 4.24 -4.95
CA LEU A 64 4.96 4.21 -6.36
C LEU A 64 4.87 5.61 -6.99
N PRO A 65 5.79 5.95 -7.91
CA PRO A 65 5.61 7.12 -8.76
C PRO A 65 4.40 6.95 -9.69
N TYR A 66 3.77 8.06 -10.09
CA TYR A 66 2.62 8.09 -11.00
C TYR A 66 1.41 7.23 -10.55
N PHE A 67 0.94 7.50 -9.34
CA PHE A 67 -0.13 6.75 -8.67
C PHE A 67 -1.40 6.57 -9.51
N ASP A 68 -1.78 7.59 -10.27
CA ASP A 68 -2.99 7.58 -11.11
C ASP A 68 -2.94 6.49 -12.18
N LYS A 69 -1.76 6.29 -12.79
CA LYS A 69 -1.56 5.23 -13.79
C LYS A 69 -1.71 3.86 -13.14
N TYR A 70 -1.13 3.66 -11.97
CA TYR A 70 -1.25 2.41 -11.23
C TYR A 70 -2.71 2.08 -10.89
N LEU A 71 -3.46 3.06 -10.40
CA LEU A 71 -4.89 2.88 -10.08
C LEU A 71 -5.73 2.58 -11.32
N SER A 72 -5.38 3.12 -12.49
CA SER A 72 -6.08 2.84 -13.76
C SER A 72 -5.96 1.38 -14.22
N LEU A 73 -4.98 0.64 -13.69
CA LEU A 73 -4.79 -0.79 -13.96
C LEU A 73 -5.63 -1.70 -13.06
N LEU A 74 -6.22 -1.16 -11.99
CA LEU A 74 -7.07 -1.91 -11.07
C LEU A 74 -8.52 -1.90 -11.55
N ASP A 75 -9.32 -2.86 -11.07
CA ASP A 75 -10.76 -2.88 -11.34
C ASP A 75 -11.41 -1.59 -10.83
N PHE A 76 -12.10 -0.88 -11.74
CA PHE A 76 -12.83 0.35 -11.45
C PHE A 76 -13.89 0.17 -10.35
N ASN A 77 -14.43 -1.05 -10.19
CA ASN A 77 -15.42 -1.38 -9.17
C ASN A 77 -14.82 -1.78 -7.81
N SER A 78 -13.49 -1.72 -7.68
CA SER A 78 -12.78 -2.02 -6.44
C SER A 78 -13.32 -1.18 -5.28
N LYS A 79 -13.73 -1.86 -4.20
CA LYS A 79 -14.13 -1.18 -2.96
C LYS A 79 -12.93 -0.45 -2.36
N ILE A 80 -13.17 0.73 -1.79
CA ILE A 80 -12.15 1.54 -1.12
C ILE A 80 -12.46 1.58 0.38
N ILE A 81 -11.48 1.27 1.20
CA ILE A 81 -11.51 1.45 2.66
C ILE A 81 -10.50 2.54 2.99
N CYS A 82 -10.94 3.58 3.71
CA CYS A 82 -10.05 4.63 4.19
C CYS A 82 -9.94 4.57 5.71
N GLY A 83 -8.72 4.40 6.22
CA GLY A 83 -8.45 4.47 7.64
C GLY A 83 -8.57 5.90 8.13
N VAL A 84 -9.36 6.11 9.19
CA VAL A 84 -9.56 7.42 9.81
C VAL A 84 -9.21 7.36 11.30
N ARG A 85 -8.83 8.50 11.85
CA ARG A 85 -8.60 8.71 13.28
C ARG A 85 -9.08 10.11 13.66
N ASP A 86 -9.38 10.29 14.94
CA ASP A 86 -9.69 11.62 15.46
C ASP A 86 -8.55 12.62 15.14
N PRO A 87 -8.87 13.85 14.71
CA PRO A 87 -7.85 14.81 14.28
C PRO A 87 -6.83 15.17 15.36
N ILE A 88 -7.23 15.17 16.63
CA ILE A 88 -6.31 15.47 17.74
C ILE A 88 -5.33 14.31 17.94
N GLY A 89 -5.81 13.07 17.88
CA GLY A 89 -5.04 11.85 18.01
C GLY A 89 -4.04 11.67 16.88
N ILE A 90 -4.41 12.01 15.64
CA ILE A 90 -3.47 11.96 14.50
C ILE A 90 -2.35 13.01 14.67
N LEU A 91 -2.68 14.22 15.12
CA LEU A 91 -1.69 15.27 15.40
C LEU A 91 -0.72 14.85 16.50
N LYS A 92 -1.23 14.35 17.64
CA LYS A 92 -0.39 13.85 18.74
C LYS A 92 0.55 12.73 18.28
N HIS A 93 0.04 11.81 17.47
CA HIS A 93 0.84 10.73 16.92
C HIS A 93 1.97 11.24 16.02
N ASN A 94 1.65 12.15 15.09
CA ASN A 94 2.62 12.70 14.14
C ASN A 94 3.65 13.61 14.83
N TRP A 95 3.27 14.32 15.89
CA TRP A 95 4.17 15.16 16.68
C TRP A 95 5.22 14.33 17.44
N GLY A 96 4.82 13.18 18.00
CA GLY A 96 5.73 12.29 18.71
C GLY A 96 6.60 11.40 17.81
N ARG A 97 6.46 11.50 16.48
CA ARG A 97 7.15 10.64 15.52
C ARG A 97 8.45 11.29 15.04
N ASP A 98 9.53 10.52 15.08
CA ASP A 98 10.77 10.86 14.39
C ASP A 98 10.64 10.59 12.88
N TRP A 99 10.51 11.67 12.11
CA TRP A 99 10.31 11.65 10.65
C TRP A 99 11.60 11.44 9.85
N SER A 100 12.78 11.61 10.46
CA SER A 100 14.06 11.40 9.78
C SER A 100 14.24 9.95 9.31
N LYS A 101 13.54 9.02 9.97
CA LYS A 101 13.56 7.58 9.68
C LYS A 101 12.54 7.13 8.63
N VAL A 102 11.78 8.05 8.05
CA VAL A 102 10.64 7.74 7.17
C VAL A 102 10.97 7.92 5.68
N LEU A 103 12.17 8.41 5.34
CA LEU A 103 12.57 8.64 3.95
C LEU A 103 12.67 7.34 3.16
N ARG A 104 11.75 7.15 2.21
CA ARG A 104 11.83 6.15 1.15
C ARG A 104 12.09 6.88 -0.16
N ASN A 105 13.35 6.86 -0.59
CA ASN A 105 13.75 7.44 -1.87
C ASN A 105 13.59 6.36 -2.95
N TYR A 106 12.64 6.54 -3.85
CA TYR A 106 12.48 5.66 -5.02
C TYR A 106 13.15 6.28 -6.25
N PRO A 107 13.63 5.45 -7.19
CA PRO A 107 14.12 5.95 -8.47
C PRO A 107 13.02 6.74 -9.18
N SER A 108 13.33 7.97 -9.60
CA SER A 108 12.38 8.82 -10.33
C SER A 108 12.06 8.31 -11.75
N GLU A 109 12.84 7.36 -12.25
CA GLU A 109 12.75 6.86 -13.64
C GLU A 109 11.70 5.76 -13.82
N PHE A 110 11.17 5.17 -12.74
CA PHE A 110 10.15 4.14 -12.86
C PHE A 110 8.82 4.74 -13.36
N ASN A 111 8.45 4.39 -14.59
CA ASN A 111 7.23 4.85 -15.24
C ASN A 111 6.46 3.66 -15.81
N LEU A 112 5.18 3.52 -15.46
CA LEU A 112 4.28 2.43 -15.90
C LEU A 112 3.91 2.50 -17.41
N THR A 113 4.70 3.17 -18.24
CA THR A 113 4.52 3.23 -19.70
C THR A 113 4.92 1.96 -20.42
N TYR A 114 5.67 1.08 -19.75
CA TYR A 114 6.08 -0.22 -20.27
C TYR A 114 5.64 -1.32 -19.32
N ASP A 115 5.41 -2.49 -19.89
CA ASP A 115 5.24 -3.68 -19.13
C ASP A 115 6.60 -4.15 -18.59
N TRP A 116 6.83 -3.90 -17.30
CA TRP A 116 8.09 -4.18 -16.60
C TRP A 116 8.24 -5.65 -16.14
N ARG A 117 7.40 -6.56 -16.65
CA ARG A 117 7.44 -8.02 -16.40
C ARG A 117 8.64 -8.74 -17.04
N TYR A 118 9.51 -8.02 -17.75
CA TYR A 118 10.71 -8.53 -18.43
C TYR A 118 12.01 -7.94 -17.86
#